data_AF-A0A966TCK8-F1
#
_entry.id   AF-A0A966TCK8-F1
#
_cell.length_a   1.000
_cell.length_b   1.000
_cell.length_c   1.000
_cell.angle_alpha   90.00
_cell.angle_beta   90.00
_cell.angle_gamma   90.00
#
_symmetry.space_group_name_H-M   'P 1'
#
loop_
_entity.id
_entity.type
_entity.pdbx_description
1 polymer ?
#
loop_
_entity_poly.entity_id
_entity_poly.type
_entity_poly.pdbx_seq_one_letter_code
_entity_poly.pdbx_strand_id
1 'polypeptide(L)' 'AAGLVAPRDAKVFDNRNDQALVSDGPINQTHEYMSGFWIIDAATDTLAHELAAEASKACNRRIEVRRFL' A
#
# COMPACT_ATOMS: atom_id res chain seq x y z
N ALA A 1 7.86 1.03 9.51
CA ALA A 1 6.97 1.06 8.34
C ALA A 1 7.41 2.20 7.44
N ALA A 2 7.24 2.08 6.12
CA ALA A 2 7.27 3.24 5.23
C ALA A 2 5.89 3.89 5.27
N GLY A 3 5.73 4.97 6.05
CA GLY A 3 4.49 5.73 6.13
C GLY A 3 4.27 6.57 4.86
N LEU A 4 3.01 6.72 4.46
CA LEU A 4 2.59 7.56 3.33
C LEU A 4 1.84 8.78 3.85
N VAL A 5 1.98 9.90 3.14
CA VAL A 5 1.19 11.12 3.41
C VAL A 5 -0.29 10.91 3.11
N ALA A 6 -1.14 11.84 3.54
CA ALA A 6 -2.59 11.71 3.32
C ALA A 6 -2.92 11.65 1.82
N PRO A 7 -3.97 10.91 1.40
CA PRO A 7 -4.34 10.76 -0.02
C PRO A 7 -4.53 12.09 -0.76
N ARG A 8 -5.02 13.12 -0.08
CA ARG A 8 -5.22 14.47 -0.64
C ARG A 8 -3.91 15.13 -1.11
N ASP A 9 -2.77 14.71 -0.57
CA ASP A 9 -1.44 15.25 -0.88
C ASP A 9 -0.76 14.43 -2.00
N ALA A 10 -1.43 13.39 -2.53
CA ALA A 10 -0.91 12.59 -3.63
C ALA A 10 -1.07 13.30 -4.99
N LYS A 11 -0.30 12.82 -5.98
CA LYS A 11 -0.46 13.14 -7.39
C LYS A 11 -0.45 11.85 -8.20
N VAL A 12 -1.33 11.78 -9.18
CA VAL A 12 -1.42 10.65 -10.11
C VAL A 12 -0.91 11.11 -11.47
N PHE A 13 -0.02 10.32 -12.04
CA PHE A 13 0.50 10.49 -13.39
C PHE A 13 -0.04 9.37 -14.26
N ASP A 14 -0.70 9.74 -15.35
CA ASP A 14 -1.23 8.80 -16.33
C ASP A 14 -0.72 9.19 -17.73
N ASN A 15 0.34 8.51 -18.16
CA ASN A 15 0.92 8.66 -19.49
C ASN A 15 0.52 7.51 -20.42
N ARG A 16 -0.61 6.84 -20.18
CA ARG A 16 -1.15 5.87 -21.14
C ARG A 16 -1.47 6.60 -22.45
N ASN A 17 -1.14 5.97 -23.57
CA ASN A 17 -1.31 6.55 -24.91
C ASN A 17 -0.61 7.91 -25.09
N ASP A 18 0.51 8.14 -24.39
CA ASP A 18 1.31 9.38 -24.48
C ASP A 18 0.54 10.67 -24.14
N GLN A 19 -0.49 10.57 -23.27
CA GLN A 19 -1.36 11.71 -22.93
C GLN A 19 -0.80 12.65 -21.85
N ALA A 20 0.25 12.23 -21.12
CA ALA A 20 0.91 13.01 -20.06
C ALA A 20 -0.05 13.66 -19.06
N LEU A 21 -1.12 12.97 -18.66
CA LEU A 21 -2.11 13.50 -17.73
C LEU A 21 -1.58 13.49 -16.30
N VAL A 22 -1.87 14.57 -15.56
CA VAL A 22 -1.55 14.70 -14.14
C VAL A 22 -2.77 15.18 -13.39
N SER A 23 -3.11 14.50 -12.29
CA SER A 23 -4.21 14.90 -11.41
C SER A 23 -3.79 14.92 -9.94
N ASP A 24 -4.33 15.88 -9.20
CA ASP A 24 -4.17 15.96 -7.75
C ASP A 24 -5.06 14.92 -7.03
N GLY A 25 -4.57 14.42 -5.89
CA GLY A 25 -5.25 13.40 -5.09
C GLY A 25 -4.84 11.96 -5.43
N PRO A 26 -5.50 10.97 -4.81
CA PRO A 26 -5.16 9.55 -4.97
C PRO A 26 -5.71 8.97 -6.27
N ILE A 27 -5.12 7.85 -6.72
CA ILE A 27 -5.61 7.09 -7.88
C ILE A 27 -7.01 6.51 -7.68
N ASN A 28 -7.35 6.10 -6.46
CA ASN A 28 -8.64 5.53 -6.12
C ASN A 28 -9.36 6.44 -5.12
N GLN A 29 -10.63 6.75 -5.39
CA GLN A 29 -11.50 7.45 -4.44
C GLN A 29 -12.20 6.43 -3.54
N THR A 30 -11.64 6.22 -2.36
CA THR A 30 -12.12 5.21 -1.41
C THR A 30 -12.18 5.78 0.01
N HIS A 31 -13.06 5.20 0.83
CA HIS A 31 -13.15 5.57 2.25
C HIS A 31 -11.93 5.08 3.06
N GLU A 32 -11.24 4.06 2.55
CA GLU A 32 -10.09 3.43 3.17
C GLU A 32 -8.90 3.43 2.21
N TYR A 33 -7.70 3.74 2.70
CA TYR A 33 -6.50 3.90 1.89
C TYR A 33 -5.27 3.33 2.60
N MET A 34 -4.24 3.01 1.84
CA MET A 34 -2.96 2.58 2.41
C MET A 34 -2.26 3.77 3.07
N SER A 35 -2.04 3.66 4.38
CA SER A 35 -1.28 4.65 5.16
C SER A 35 0.22 4.36 5.19
N GLY A 36 0.63 3.21 4.65
CA GLY A 36 2.01 2.77 4.63
C GLY A 36 2.15 1.31 4.24
N PHE A 37 3.38 0.86 4.09
CA PHE A 37 3.70 -0.54 3.82
C PHE A 37 5.05 -0.94 4.43
N TRP A 38 5.31 -2.24 4.40
CA TRP A 38 6.62 -2.84 4.63
C TRP A 38 6.97 -3.73 3.44
N ILE A 39 8.27 -3.89 3.21
CA ILE A 39 8.79 -4.99 2.40
C ILE A 39 9.52 -5.90 3.39
N ILE A 40 9.15 -7.17 3.40
CA ILE A 40 9.77 -8.18 4.26
C ILE A 40 10.35 -9.27 3.39
N ASP A 41 11.42 -9.88 3.87
CA ASP A 41 11.87 -11.17 3.36
C ASP A 41 11.38 -12.26 4.33
N ALA A 42 10.68 -13.25 3.79
CA ALA A 42 10.12 -14.36 4.55
C ALA A 42 10.42 -15.65 3.79
N ALA A 43 10.96 -16.63 4.52
CA ALA A 43 11.36 -17.91 3.92
C ALA A 43 10.19 -18.69 3.30
N THR A 44 8.95 -18.45 3.76
CA THR A 44 7.73 -19.10 3.26
C THR A 44 6.52 -18.17 3.34
N ASP A 45 5.49 -18.46 2.53
CA ASP A 45 4.20 -17.76 2.60
C ASP A 45 3.54 -17.89 3.98
N THR A 46 3.66 -19.07 4.61
CA THR A 46 3.14 -19.29 5.97
C THR A 46 3.75 -18.33 6.97
N LEU A 47 5.08 -18.15 6.94
CA LEU A 47 5.75 -17.21 7.83
C LEU A 47 5.31 -15.76 7.55
N ALA A 48 5.14 -15.38 6.28
CA ALA A 48 4.64 -14.05 5.93
C ALA A 48 3.23 -13.79 6.48
N HIS A 49 2.34 -14.79 6.45
CA HIS A 49 0.99 -14.68 6.99
C HIS A 49 0.96 -14.58 8.52
N GLU A 50 1.80 -15.36 9.22
CA GLU A 50 1.94 -15.28 10.68
C GLU A 50 2.41 -13.88 11.11
N LEU A 51 3.45 -13.36 10.45
CA LEU A 51 3.96 -12.01 10.69
C LEU A 51 2.90 -10.94 10.41
N ALA A 52 2.09 -11.11 9.37
CA ALA A 52 1.01 -10.18 9.05
C ALA A 52 -0.12 -10.19 10.09
N ALA A 53 -0.46 -11.35 10.65
CA ALA A 53 -1.44 -11.46 11.72
C ALA A 53 -0.96 -10.77 13.01
N GLU A 54 0.29 -11.02 13.41
CA GLU A 54 0.96 -10.37 14.55
C GLU A 54 0.99 -8.84 14.37
N ALA A 55 1.42 -8.37 13.20
CA ALA A 55 1.50 -6.95 12.89
C ALA A 55 0.12 -6.28 12.86
N SER A 56 -0.90 -6.94 12.31
CA SER A 56 -2.28 -6.43 12.25
C SER A 56 -2.82 -6.16 13.65
N LYS A 57 -2.61 -7.13 14.55
CA LYS A 57 -2.95 -7.02 15.97
C LYS A 57 -2.15 -5.90 16.66
N ALA A 58 -0.84 -5.85 16.46
CA ALA A 58 0.04 -4.87 17.10
C ALA A 58 -0.26 -3.43 16.66
N CYS A 59 -0.57 -3.22 15.39
CA CYS A 59 -0.86 -1.89 14.84
C CYS A 59 -2.33 -1.47 15.01
N ASN A 60 -3.23 -2.40 15.36
CA ASN A 60 -4.69 -2.20 15.31
C ASN A 60 -5.15 -1.68 13.93
N ARG A 61 -4.64 -2.31 12.86
CA ARG A 61 -4.91 -1.96 11.46
C ARG A 61 -5.02 -3.24 10.63
N ARG A 62 -5.83 -3.19 9.56
CA ARG A 62 -5.84 -4.26 8.55
C ARG A 62 -4.53 -4.24 7.77
N ILE A 63 -4.01 -5.43 7.45
CA ILE A 63 -2.79 -5.63 6.67
C ILE A 63 -3.13 -6.55 5.50
N GLU A 64 -2.65 -6.17 4.32
CA GLU A 64 -2.71 -6.97 3.08
C GLU A 64 -1.31 -7.52 2.79
N VAL A 65 -1.21 -8.83 2.55
CA VAL A 65 0.04 -9.49 2.14
C VAL A 65 -0.01 -9.72 0.63
N ARG A 66 1.02 -9.29 -0.09
CA ARG A 66 1.19 -9.55 -1.53
C ARG A 66 2.64 -9.94 -1.79
N ARG A 67 2.81 -11.05 -2.50
CA ARG A 67 4.13 -11.52 -2.97
C ARG A 67 4.52 -10.78 -4.24
N PHE A 68 5.82 -10.55 -4.42
CA PHE A 68 6.34 -10.11 -5.72
C PHE A 68 6.24 -11.24 -6.76
N LEU A 69 6.15 -10.85 -8.04
CA LEU A 69 6.22 -11.76 -9.18
C LEU A 69 7.66 -11.98 -9.61
#